data_AF-A0A024HP37-F1
#
_entry.id   AF-A0A024HP37-F1
#
_cell.length_a   1.000
_cell.length_b   1.000
_cell.length_c   1.000
_cell.angle_alpha   90.00
_cell.angle_beta   90.00
_cell.angle_gamma   90.00
#
_symmetry.space_group_name_H-M   'P 1'
#
loop_
_entity.id
_entity.type
_entity.pdbx_description
1 polymer ?
#
loop_
_entity_poly.entity_id
_entity_poly.type
_entity_poly.pdbx_seq_one_letter_code
_entity_poly.pdbx_strand_id
1 'polypeptide(L)'
;MTAPPRNAAEIIDLLARDPERMHLLRTVLEHGPAGAWIGAGFVRNAVWDALHGYATATPLADVDVLYFDPQQLDAAPDLAWEERLTRVCPHVPWSVRNQARMHLRNGDAAYADVAAALCHWPEVCTAVAVRLSGEQLELLAPLGV
;
A
#
# COMPACT_ATOMS: atom_id res chain seq x y z
N MET A 1 1.55 -4.61 -26.48
CA MET A 1 0.59 -4.71 -25.36
C MET A 1 1.01 -5.86 -24.50
N THR A 2 1.42 -5.60 -23.26
CA THR A 2 1.65 -6.62 -22.23
C THR A 2 0.30 -7.25 -21.87
N ALA A 3 0.26 -8.57 -21.70
CA ALA A 3 -0.94 -9.25 -21.23
C ALA A 3 -1.29 -8.74 -19.81
N PRO A 4 -2.58 -8.60 -19.46
CA PRO A 4 -2.98 -8.14 -18.14
C PRO A 4 -2.64 -9.17 -17.06
N PRO A 5 -2.39 -8.73 -15.82
CA PRO A 5 -2.03 -9.64 -14.73
C PRO A 5 -3.25 -10.48 -14.29
N ARG A 6 -3.01 -11.77 -14.01
CA ARG A 6 -4.01 -12.79 -13.66
C ARG A 6 -3.73 -13.49 -12.33
N ASN A 7 -2.59 -13.19 -11.71
CA ASN A 7 -2.17 -13.78 -10.44
C ASN A 7 -1.16 -12.84 -9.74
N ALA A 8 -0.82 -13.17 -8.49
CA ALA A 8 0.08 -12.37 -7.67
C ALA A 8 1.45 -12.12 -8.31
N ALA A 9 2.03 -13.11 -9.00
CA ALA A 9 3.34 -12.97 -9.63
C ALA A 9 3.28 -11.96 -10.80
N GLU A 10 2.22 -12.01 -11.61
CA GLU A 10 2.03 -11.06 -12.71
C GLU A 10 1.77 -9.62 -12.18
N ILE A 11 1.12 -9.46 -11.02
CA ILE A 11 0.98 -8.15 -10.35
C ILE A 11 2.33 -7.65 -9.86
N ILE A 12 3.13 -8.50 -9.20
CA ILE A 12 4.47 -8.14 -8.73
C ILE A 12 5.33 -7.70 -9.92
N ASP A 13 5.32 -8.46 -11.01
CA ASP A 13 6.03 -8.14 -12.25
C ASP A 13 5.58 -6.80 -12.86
N LEU A 14 4.28 -6.52 -12.84
CA LEU A 14 3.73 -5.27 -13.33
C LEU A 14 4.28 -4.09 -12.51
N LEU A 15 4.23 -4.20 -11.19
CA LEU A 15 4.72 -3.16 -10.27
C LEU A 15 6.24 -2.98 -10.35
N ALA A 16 6.99 -4.08 -10.50
CA ALA A 16 8.45 -4.05 -10.65
C ALA A 16 8.92 -3.29 -11.91
N ARG A 17 8.10 -3.29 -12.97
CA ARG A 17 8.38 -2.59 -14.23
C ARG A 17 7.94 -1.13 -14.22
N ASP A 18 7.25 -0.69 -13.18
CA ASP A 18 6.80 0.68 -13.01
C ASP A 18 7.85 1.47 -12.19
N PRO A 19 8.64 2.35 -12.81
CA PRO A 19 9.71 3.06 -12.12
C PRO A 19 9.22 4.01 -11.04
N GLU A 20 8.04 4.61 -11.23
CA GLU A 20 7.46 5.54 -10.25
C GLU A 20 7.01 4.76 -9.02
N ARG A 21 6.24 3.68 -9.20
CA ARG A 21 5.83 2.82 -8.07
C ARG A 21 7.02 2.20 -7.36
N MET A 22 8.05 1.77 -8.08
CA MET A 22 9.29 1.28 -7.47
C MET A 22 10.05 2.36 -6.70
N HIS A 23 10.03 3.61 -7.17
CA HIS A 23 10.59 4.73 -6.42
C HIS A 23 9.83 4.93 -5.10
N LEU A 24 8.51 4.95 -5.13
CA LEU A 24 7.68 5.13 -3.93
C LEU A 24 7.85 3.98 -2.91
N LEU A 25 7.95 2.73 -3.39
CA LEU A 25 8.22 1.58 -2.53
C LEU A 25 9.58 1.65 -1.84
N ARG A 26 10.63 2.09 -2.55
CA ARG A 26 11.94 2.34 -1.96
C ARG A 26 11.91 3.48 -0.95
N THR A 27 11.21 4.57 -1.26
CA THR A 27 11.02 5.68 -0.32
C THR A 27 10.37 5.22 0.99
N VAL A 28 9.34 4.39 0.92
CA VAL A 28 8.70 3.84 2.13
C VAL A 28 9.63 2.88 2.88
N LEU A 29 10.39 2.03 2.17
CA LEU A 29 11.38 1.15 2.81
C LEU A 29 12.46 1.93 3.58
N GLU A 30 12.97 3.03 3.02
CA GLU A 30 14.08 3.80 3.59
C GLU A 30 13.66 4.83 4.64
N HIS A 31 12.46 5.40 4.49
CA HIS A 31 12.02 6.55 5.28
C HIS A 31 10.69 6.36 6.01
N GLY A 32 9.95 5.29 5.71
CA GLY A 32 8.68 4.96 6.35
C GLY A 32 8.82 4.07 7.59
N PRO A 33 7.68 3.62 8.15
CA PRO A 33 7.66 2.65 9.24
C PRO A 33 8.29 1.31 8.79
N ALA A 34 8.97 0.63 9.70
CA ALA A 34 9.58 -0.66 9.42
C ALA A 34 8.53 -1.70 9.00
N GLY A 35 8.77 -2.39 7.88
CA GLY A 35 7.88 -3.45 7.37
C GLY A 35 6.55 -2.95 6.81
N ALA A 36 6.40 -1.65 6.56
CA ALA A 36 5.18 -1.06 6.02
C ALA A 36 4.83 -1.58 4.61
N TRP A 37 3.55 -1.55 4.30
CA TRP A 37 2.95 -1.89 3.03
C TRP A 37 2.39 -0.65 2.35
N ILE A 38 2.26 -0.69 1.03
CA ILE A 38 1.49 0.29 0.25
C ILE A 38 0.28 -0.41 -0.38
N GLY A 39 -0.93 0.09 -0.14
CA GLY A 39 -2.17 -0.60 -0.52
C GLY A 39 -3.11 0.18 -1.45
N ALA A 40 -4.37 -0.25 -1.49
CA ALA A 40 -5.48 0.48 -2.10
C ALA A 40 -5.30 0.80 -3.59
N GLY A 41 -5.52 2.07 -3.96
CA GLY A 41 -5.37 2.60 -5.30
C GLY A 41 -3.98 2.39 -5.88
N PHE A 42 -2.94 2.26 -5.05
CA PHE A 42 -1.57 2.03 -5.52
C PHE A 42 -1.46 0.78 -6.39
N VAL A 43 -2.00 -0.34 -5.90
CA VAL A 43 -2.01 -1.63 -6.62
C VAL A 43 -3.17 -1.69 -7.60
N ARG A 44 -4.39 -1.33 -7.15
CA ARG A 44 -5.60 -1.42 -7.97
C ARG A 44 -5.48 -0.63 -9.26
N ASN A 45 -5.01 0.61 -9.21
CA ASN A 45 -4.90 1.45 -10.39
C ASN A 45 -3.87 0.85 -11.38
N ALA A 46 -2.75 0.30 -10.90
CA ALA A 46 -1.75 -0.34 -11.77
C ALA A 46 -2.38 -1.49 -12.57
N VAL A 47 -3.09 -2.37 -11.87
CA VAL A 47 -3.76 -3.53 -12.47
C VAL A 47 -4.83 -3.09 -13.46
N TRP A 48 -5.65 -2.11 -13.10
CA TRP A 48 -6.71 -1.60 -13.98
C TRP A 48 -6.17 -0.87 -15.21
N ASP A 49 -5.13 -0.06 -15.06
CA ASP A 49 -4.48 0.61 -16.19
C ASP A 49 -3.93 -0.42 -17.19
N ALA A 50 -3.31 -1.49 -16.69
CA ALA A 50 -2.83 -2.59 -17.52
C ALA A 50 -3.98 -3.36 -18.21
N LEU A 51 -5.08 -3.62 -17.51
CA LEU A 51 -6.26 -4.30 -18.05
C LEU A 51 -6.94 -3.50 -19.18
N HIS A 52 -7.03 -2.18 -19.02
CA HIS A 52 -7.71 -1.30 -19.97
C HIS A 52 -6.76 -0.74 -21.04
N GLY A 53 -5.46 -1.04 -20.96
CA GLY A 53 -4.46 -0.59 -21.93
C GLY A 53 -4.21 0.92 -21.87
N TYR A 54 -4.34 1.53 -20.70
CA TYR A 54 -4.09 2.95 -20.53
C TYR A 54 -2.61 3.25 -20.73
N ALA A 55 -2.31 4.24 -21.58
CA ALA A 55 -0.94 4.68 -21.86
C ALA A 55 -0.40 5.62 -20.77
N THR A 56 -1.30 6.30 -20.06
CA THR A 56 -0.99 7.20 -18.95
C THR A 56 -1.48 6.56 -17.66
N ALA A 57 -0.63 6.53 -16.64
CA ALA A 57 -1.00 6.01 -15.33
C ALA A 57 -2.16 6.84 -14.74
N THR A 58 -3.15 6.16 -14.17
CA THR A 58 -4.21 6.81 -13.42
C THR A 58 -3.59 7.47 -12.18
N PRO A 59 -3.78 8.79 -11.98
CA PRO A 59 -3.21 9.49 -10.84
C PRO A 59 -3.60 8.85 -9.51
N LEU A 60 -2.66 8.81 -8.57
CA LEU A 60 -2.90 8.39 -7.21
C LEU A 60 -3.49 9.56 -6.42
N ALA A 61 -4.71 9.40 -5.91
CA ALA A 61 -5.34 10.40 -5.04
C ALA A 61 -4.60 10.51 -3.69
N ASP A 62 -4.13 9.37 -3.21
CA ASP A 62 -3.33 9.14 -2.02
C ASP A 62 -2.40 7.92 -2.22
N VAL A 63 -1.38 7.84 -1.37
CA VAL A 63 -0.52 6.65 -1.23
C VAL A 63 -0.68 6.11 0.18
N ASP A 64 -1.54 5.10 0.31
CA ASP A 64 -1.86 4.45 1.60
C ASP A 64 -0.72 3.57 2.08
N VAL A 65 0.03 4.06 3.07
CA VAL A 65 1.11 3.35 3.75
C VAL A 65 0.56 2.73 5.04
N LEU A 66 0.54 1.39 5.09
CA LEU A 66 -0.03 0.60 6.16
C LEU A 66 1.10 -0.02 6.99
N TYR A 67 1.10 0.22 8.29
CA TYR A 67 2.01 -0.47 9.21
C TYR A 67 1.24 -1.00 10.41
N PHE A 68 1.86 -1.84 11.23
CA PHE A 68 1.20 -2.43 12.39
C PHE A 68 2.10 -2.36 13.62
N ASP A 69 1.68 -1.56 14.60
CA ASP A 69 2.31 -1.48 15.92
C ASP A 69 1.23 -1.50 17.00
N PRO A 70 0.98 -2.65 17.67
CA PRO A 70 -0.06 -2.76 18.69
C PRO A 70 0.28 -2.04 19.99
N GLN A 71 1.53 -1.62 20.18
CA GLN A 71 1.95 -0.83 21.35
C GLN A 71 1.69 0.66 21.16
N GLN A 72 1.35 1.08 19.94
CA GLN A 72 1.20 2.49 19.59
C GLN A 72 -0.18 2.77 18.99
N LEU A 73 -1.15 3.16 19.83
CA LEU A 73 -2.52 3.43 19.39
C LEU A 73 -2.81 4.92 19.12
N ASP A 74 -1.86 5.81 19.42
CA ASP A 74 -2.00 7.23 19.13
C ASP A 74 -1.85 7.51 17.62
N ALA A 75 -2.54 8.55 17.15
CA ALA A 75 -2.43 9.00 15.76
C ALA A 75 -1.20 9.88 15.50
N ALA A 76 -0.50 10.35 16.54
CA ALA A 76 0.63 11.27 16.38
C ALA A 76 1.81 10.68 15.58
N PRO A 77 2.19 9.39 15.76
CA PRO A 77 3.26 8.79 14.96
C PRO A 77 2.91 8.66 13.48
N ASP A 78 1.65 8.40 13.14
CA ASP A 78 1.17 8.36 11.75
C ASP A 78 1.52 9.67 11.03
N LEU A 79 1.21 10.82 11.65
CA LEU A 79 1.51 12.15 11.12
C LEU A 79 3.02 12.39 10.99
N ALA A 80 3.81 11.96 11.98
CA ALA A 80 5.27 12.10 11.92
C ALA A 80 5.88 11.30 10.75
N TRP A 81 5.31 10.14 10.41
CA TRP A 81 5.70 9.38 9.23
C TRP A 81 5.29 10.08 7.93
N GLU A 82 4.06 10.62 7.85
CA GLU A 82 3.60 11.42 6.70
C GLU A 82 4.53 12.61 6.46
N GLU A 83 4.86 13.37 7.50
CA GLU A 83 5.78 14.50 7.41
C GLU A 83 7.19 14.09 6.97
N ARG A 84 7.67 12.92 7.44
CA ARG A 84 8.98 12.39 7.04
C ARG A 84 8.99 12.00 5.57
N LEU A 85 7.97 11.27 5.11
CA LEU A 85 7.84 10.86 3.71
C LEU A 85 7.64 12.07 2.79
N THR A 86 6.84 13.05 3.23
CA THR A 86 6.62 14.31 2.49
C THR A 86 7.91 15.12 2.36
N ARG A 87 8.78 15.15 3.37
CA ARG A 87 10.07 15.85 3.26
C ARG A 87 11.01 15.26 2.21
N VAL A 88 11.01 13.94 2.05
CA VAL A 88 11.88 13.25 1.07
C VAL A 88 11.23 13.15 -0.32
N CYS A 89 9.90 13.08 -0.38
CA CYS A 89 9.14 12.93 -1.60
C CYS A 89 7.87 13.82 -1.54
N PRO A 90 8.00 15.14 -1.78
CA PRO A 90 6.96 16.13 -1.46
C PRO A 90 5.78 16.19 -2.44
N HIS A 91 5.91 15.58 -3.62
CA HIS A 91 4.86 15.59 -4.64
C HIS A 91 3.84 14.46 -4.46
N VAL A 92 4.04 13.61 -3.46
CA VAL A 92 3.24 12.40 -3.24
C VAL A 92 2.28 12.64 -2.08
N PRO A 93 0.97 12.37 -2.27
CA PRO A 93 -0.04 12.50 -1.22
C PRO A 93 0.03 11.32 -0.23
N TRP A 94 1.03 11.29 0.64
CA TRP A 94 1.21 10.22 1.63
C TRP A 94 0.06 10.16 2.64
N SER A 95 -0.49 8.96 2.84
CA SER A 95 -1.48 8.64 3.88
C SER A 95 -0.94 7.49 4.72
N VAL A 96 -0.36 7.77 5.89
CA VAL A 96 0.26 6.73 6.73
C VAL A 96 -0.68 6.36 7.85
N ARG A 97 -1.01 5.07 8.01
CA ARG A 97 -1.95 4.61 9.04
C ARG A 97 -1.45 3.37 9.76
N ASN A 98 -1.36 3.44 11.08
CA ASN A 98 -1.20 2.25 11.90
C ASN A 98 -2.48 1.42 11.89
N GLN A 99 -2.43 0.22 11.32
CA GLN A 99 -3.58 -0.68 11.26
C GLN A 99 -3.99 -1.19 12.64
N ALA A 100 -3.08 -1.25 13.61
CA ALA A 100 -3.42 -1.71 14.96
C ALA A 100 -4.47 -0.83 15.67
N ARG A 101 -4.56 0.47 15.33
CA ARG A 101 -5.55 1.39 15.92
C ARG A 101 -6.84 1.54 15.10
N MET A 102 -6.85 1.07 13.85
CA MET A 102 -7.98 1.31 12.93
C MET A 102 -9.28 0.63 13.39
N HIS A 103 -9.19 -0.52 14.07
CA HIS A 103 -10.36 -1.19 14.64
C HIS A 103 -11.16 -0.29 15.59
N LEU A 104 -10.49 0.58 16.37
CA LEU A 104 -11.14 1.52 17.30
C LEU A 104 -12.01 2.55 16.56
N ARG A 105 -11.54 3.00 15.40
CA ARG A 105 -12.26 3.95 14.54
C ARG A 105 -13.42 3.26 13.83
N ASN A 106 -13.22 2.01 13.40
CA ASN A 106 -14.17 1.26 12.60
C ASN A 106 -15.26 0.57 13.43
N GLY A 107 -15.05 0.43 14.75
CA GLY A 107 -15.95 -0.32 15.63
C GLY A 107 -15.79 -1.83 15.51
N ASP A 108 -14.62 -2.29 15.03
CA ASP A 108 -14.29 -3.70 14.86
C ASP A 108 -13.60 -4.30 16.10
N ALA A 109 -13.49 -5.61 16.13
CA ALA A 109 -12.56 -6.29 17.02
C ALA A 109 -11.10 -5.95 16.65
N ALA A 110 -10.19 -6.00 17.64
CA ALA A 110 -8.78 -5.73 17.42
C ALA A 110 -8.19 -6.63 16.32
N TYR A 111 -7.54 -6.01 15.34
CA TYR A 111 -6.87 -6.73 14.26
C TYR A 111 -5.57 -7.36 14.76
N ALA A 112 -5.24 -8.55 14.25
CA ALA A 112 -4.01 -9.25 14.62
C ALA A 112 -2.77 -8.72 13.87
N ASP A 113 -2.98 -8.25 12.63
CA ASP A 113 -1.94 -7.74 11.73
C ASP A 113 -2.56 -6.90 10.59
N VAL A 114 -1.74 -6.49 9.62
CA VAL A 114 -2.20 -5.76 8.42
C VAL A 114 -3.14 -6.61 7.55
N ALA A 115 -2.92 -7.92 7.46
CA ALA A 115 -3.73 -8.81 6.63
C ALA A 115 -5.17 -8.89 7.18
N ALA A 116 -5.31 -9.04 8.50
CA ALA A 116 -6.58 -8.98 9.20
C ALA A 116 -7.26 -7.63 8.99
N ALA A 117 -6.52 -6.51 9.08
CA ALA A 117 -7.08 -5.19 8.85
C ALA A 117 -7.62 -5.00 7.42
N LEU A 118 -6.91 -5.50 6.40
CA LEU A 118 -7.33 -5.45 5.00
C LEU A 118 -8.64 -6.22 4.75
N CYS A 119 -8.93 -7.29 5.49
CA CYS A 119 -10.20 -8.01 5.38
C CYS A 119 -11.43 -7.15 5.76
N HIS A 120 -11.23 -6.07 6.51
CA HIS A 120 -12.28 -5.15 6.94
C HIS A 120 -12.40 -3.91 6.03
N TRP A 121 -11.62 -3.83 4.95
CA TRP A 121 -11.73 -2.72 4.01
C TRP A 121 -13.06 -2.78 3.23
N PRO A 122 -13.63 -1.61 2.89
CA PRO A 122 -14.96 -1.53 2.31
C PRO A 122 -15.06 -2.16 0.91
N GLU A 123 -13.95 -2.20 0.16
CA GLU A 123 -13.90 -2.70 -1.21
C GLU A 123 -12.87 -3.82 -1.32
N VAL A 124 -13.28 -5.00 -1.82
CA VAL A 124 -12.38 -6.15 -2.01
C VAL A 124 -11.21 -5.80 -2.94
N CYS A 125 -11.47 -5.00 -3.99
CA CYS A 125 -10.44 -4.63 -4.96
C CYS A 125 -9.38 -3.65 -4.42
N THR A 126 -9.59 -3.09 -3.23
CA THR A 126 -8.58 -2.26 -2.54
C THR A 126 -7.91 -3.00 -1.38
N ALA A 127 -8.44 -4.15 -0.96
CA ALA A 127 -7.89 -5.03 0.07
C ALA A 127 -6.65 -5.82 -0.40
N VAL A 128 -5.74 -5.13 -1.10
CA VAL A 128 -4.48 -5.67 -1.61
C VAL A 128 -3.38 -4.64 -1.31
N ALA A 129 -2.24 -5.12 -0.84
CA ALA A 129 -1.08 -4.30 -0.55
C ALA A 129 0.22 -4.94 -1.06
N VAL A 130 1.22 -4.11 -1.31
CA VAL A 130 2.55 -4.51 -1.76
C VAL A 130 3.61 -3.86 -0.87
N ARG A 131 4.70 -4.55 -0.61
CA ARG A 131 5.87 -3.94 0.03
C ARG A 131 7.15 -4.37 -0.65
N LEU A 132 8.20 -3.59 -0.41
CA LEU A 132 9.57 -3.96 -0.73
C LEU A 132 10.27 -4.43 0.56
N SER A 133 10.83 -5.64 0.54
CA SER A 133 11.58 -6.25 1.63
C SER A 133 13.01 -6.50 1.14
N GLY A 134 13.91 -5.56 1.42
CA GLY A 134 15.21 -5.50 0.73
C GLY A 134 15.01 -5.19 -0.74
N GLU A 135 15.32 -6.14 -1.63
CA GLU A 135 15.10 -6.03 -3.08
C GLU A 135 13.88 -6.84 -3.56
N GLN A 136 13.20 -7.54 -2.65
CA GLN A 136 12.09 -8.42 -3.01
C GLN A 136 10.74 -7.74 -2.82
N LEU A 137 9.91 -7.76 -3.85
CA LEU A 137 8.51 -7.38 -3.75
C LEU A 137 7.67 -8.52 -3.15
N GLU A 138 6.82 -8.16 -2.21
CA GLU A 138 5.86 -9.06 -1.58
C GLU A 138 4.45 -8.49 -1.78
N LEU A 139 3.49 -9.36 -2.10
CA LEU A 139 2.08 -9.01 -2.25
C LEU A 139 1.27 -9.62 -1.10
N LEU A 140 0.38 -8.82 -0.52
CA LEU A 140 -0.58 -9.21 0.50
C LEU A 140 -1.99 -9.02 -0.06
N ALA A 141 -2.72 -10.13 -0.23
CA ALA A 141 -4.07 -10.14 -0.81
C ALA A 141 -4.95 -11.16 -0.06
N PRO A 142 -5.37 -10.86 1.19
CA PRO A 142 -6.04 -11.83 2.05
C PRO A 142 -7.42 -12.26 1.53
N LEU A 143 -8.03 -11.47 0.65
CA LEU A 143 -9.30 -11.78 0.00
C LEU A 143 -9.14 -12.38 -1.42
N GLY A 144 -7.91 -12.68 -1.84
CA GLY A 144 -7.59 -13.21 -3.16
C GLY A 144 -7.11 -12.16 -4.16
N VAL A 145 -6.62 -12.65 -5.30
CA VAL A 145 -6.19 -11.89 -6.49
C VAL A 145 -7.14 -12.17 -7.64
#